data_AF-A0A086D0J4-F1
#
_entry.id   AF-A0A086D0J4-F1
#
_cell.length_a   1.000
_cell.length_b   1.000
_cell.length_c   1.000
_cell.angle_alpha   90.00
_cell.angle_beta   90.00
_cell.angle_gamma   90.00
#
_symmetry.space_group_name_H-M   'P 1'
#
loop_
_entity.id
_entity.type
_entity.pdbx_description
1 polymer ?
#
loop_
_entity_poly.entity_id
_entity_poly.type
_entity_poly.pdbx_seq_one_letter_code
_entity_poly.pdbx_strand_id
1 'polypeptide(L)'
;MVATGFSAFESLLVKSPHQRESAELLLLCWVFANKHVPLDEDRRYLERLAARAHHRRDLETLLAAARRQDLGDVQLAAEVLTKEQSGSIITFLRQAVVVATSDGALSLRNHHILRFLADLCDVSPDTLRALYREVTGRTLAAPEDLSHRSHWQPAEPEAEDTAEAEAGDTGSTQAHAGEPRASWRDRVRRLAENQWREHKQQQQWRRQQAQQAREREQQREAAAQAERERRAQAHAKRQAEAEAQQREQARQQAEAATLRREQAQRQREQAQRQREQATQRQRREQQRRQDQEQRQRQEQERQQQRHEREQRQRAGLQTPSYPVRRALIELELDASASPREIKLAYRRLAQRHHPDRFHGQSEWRITLASQRFQRIKNAYDLLMQHA
;
A
#
# COMPACT_ATOMS: atom_id res chain seq x y z
N MET A 1 -14.83 -17.10 22.66
CA MET A 1 -15.15 -16.52 21.34
C MET A 1 -16.10 -17.48 20.66
N VAL A 2 -17.38 -17.13 20.58
CA VAL A 2 -18.44 -18.00 20.07
C VAL A 2 -18.23 -18.16 18.57
N ALA A 3 -17.92 -19.38 18.13
CA ALA A 3 -17.95 -19.75 16.73
C ALA A 3 -19.41 -19.64 16.28
N THR A 4 -19.74 -18.61 15.50
CA THR A 4 -21.07 -18.40 14.95
C THR A 4 -21.38 -19.54 13.99
N GLY A 5 -22.32 -20.40 14.37
CA GLY A 5 -22.76 -21.59 13.62
C GLY A 5 -23.66 -21.27 12.43
N PHE A 6 -23.23 -20.34 11.57
CA PHE A 6 -23.93 -20.07 10.32
C PHE A 6 -23.37 -20.91 9.19
N SER A 7 -24.25 -21.42 8.33
CA SER A 7 -23.85 -22.05 7.06
C SER A 7 -23.14 -21.04 6.16
N ALA A 8 -22.41 -21.54 5.16
CA ALA A 8 -21.75 -20.67 4.18
C ALA A 8 -22.77 -19.82 3.39
N PHE A 9 -23.97 -20.37 3.15
CA PHE A 9 -25.07 -19.68 2.48
C PHE A 9 -25.76 -18.66 3.39
N GLU A 10 -26.02 -18.99 4.66
CA GLU A 10 -26.55 -18.03 5.65
C GLU A 10 -25.64 -16.81 5.80
N SER A 11 -24.34 -17.05 5.88
CA SER A 11 -23.33 -15.99 5.95
C SER A 11 -23.30 -15.11 4.70
N LEU A 12 -23.67 -15.66 3.54
CA LEU A 12 -23.76 -14.96 2.26
C LEU A 12 -25.04 -14.13 2.19
N LEU A 13 -26.18 -14.70 2.58
CA LEU A 13 -27.48 -14.00 2.61
C LEU A 13 -27.46 -12.77 3.52
N VAL A 14 -26.81 -12.85 4.68
CA VAL A 14 -26.69 -11.70 5.60
C VAL A 14 -25.85 -10.55 5.01
N LYS A 15 -24.87 -10.87 4.15
CA LYS A 15 -23.97 -9.87 3.54
C LYS A 15 -24.49 -9.33 2.22
N SER A 16 -25.35 -10.08 1.54
CA SER A 16 -25.87 -9.71 0.23
C SER A 16 -27.05 -8.72 0.34
N PRO A 17 -27.02 -7.61 -0.41
CA PRO A 17 -28.19 -6.74 -0.57
C PRO A 17 -29.26 -7.34 -1.49
N HIS A 18 -28.96 -8.42 -2.24
CA HIS A 18 -29.84 -9.08 -3.21
C HIS A 18 -30.09 -10.53 -2.80
N GLN A 19 -30.83 -10.70 -1.69
CA GLN A 19 -31.06 -12.00 -1.06
C GLN A 19 -31.83 -12.96 -1.97
N ARG A 20 -32.84 -12.48 -2.68
CA ARG A 20 -33.59 -13.30 -3.65
C ARG A 20 -32.71 -13.84 -4.77
N GLU A 21 -31.87 -13.02 -5.39
CA GLU A 21 -31.00 -13.46 -6.49
C GLU A 21 -29.96 -14.49 -6.01
N SER A 22 -29.48 -14.34 -4.76
CA SER A 22 -28.62 -15.32 -4.11
C SER A 22 -29.33 -16.66 -3.88
N ALA A 23 -30.60 -16.61 -3.47
CA ALA A 23 -31.42 -17.79 -3.26
C ALA A 23 -31.78 -18.50 -4.58
N GLU A 24 -32.18 -17.74 -5.62
CA GLU A 24 -32.40 -18.26 -6.97
C GLU A 24 -31.14 -18.96 -7.50
N LEU A 25 -29.97 -18.34 -7.31
CA LEU A 25 -28.70 -18.92 -7.75
C LEU A 25 -28.35 -20.21 -6.99
N LEU A 26 -28.59 -20.28 -5.67
CA LEU A 26 -28.40 -21.52 -4.91
C LEU A 26 -29.31 -22.65 -5.42
N LEU A 27 -30.60 -22.35 -5.65
CA LEU A 27 -31.55 -23.33 -6.16
C LEU A 27 -31.17 -23.82 -7.56
N LEU A 28 -30.68 -22.93 -8.44
CA LEU A 28 -30.14 -23.33 -9.75
C LEU A 28 -28.87 -24.18 -9.63
N CYS A 29 -27.98 -23.85 -8.69
CA CYS A 29 -26.81 -24.68 -8.36
C CYS A 29 -27.23 -26.07 -7.85
N TRP A 30 -28.34 -26.17 -7.11
CA TRP A 30 -28.90 -27.43 -6.64
C TRP A 30 -29.49 -28.28 -7.78
N VAL A 31 -30.18 -27.65 -8.74
CA VAL A 31 -30.60 -28.32 -9.99
C VAL A 31 -29.37 -28.84 -10.76
N PHE A 32 -28.32 -28.03 -10.88
CA PHE A 32 -27.08 -28.43 -11.54
C PHE A 32 -26.37 -29.59 -10.83
N ALA A 33 -26.36 -29.61 -9.50
CA ALA A 33 -25.73 -30.67 -8.71
C ALA A 33 -26.44 -32.04 -8.84
N ASN A 34 -27.72 -32.06 -9.25
CA ASN A 34 -28.53 -33.29 -9.40
C ASN A 34 -28.67 -33.77 -10.85
N LYS A 35 -27.85 -33.20 -11.76
CA LYS A 35 -27.75 -33.67 -13.14
C LYS A 35 -27.05 -35.02 -13.24
N HIS A 36 -27.35 -35.77 -14.31
CA HIS A 36 -26.62 -36.99 -14.61
C HIS A 36 -25.21 -36.70 -15.09
N VAL A 37 -25.07 -35.72 -16.00
CA VAL A 37 -23.77 -35.28 -16.53
C VAL A 37 -23.62 -33.78 -16.36
N PRO A 38 -22.69 -33.29 -15.51
CA PRO A 38 -22.39 -31.86 -15.43
C PRO A 38 -21.59 -31.44 -16.67
N LEU A 39 -22.14 -30.55 -17.50
CA LEU A 39 -21.45 -30.00 -18.67
C LEU A 39 -20.77 -28.68 -18.32
N ASP A 40 -19.63 -28.40 -18.97
CA ASP A 40 -18.91 -27.12 -18.82
C ASP A 40 -19.76 -25.92 -19.28
N GLU A 41 -20.68 -26.14 -20.22
CA GLU A 41 -21.61 -25.14 -20.74
C GLU A 41 -22.60 -24.66 -19.67
N ASP A 42 -23.04 -25.56 -18.80
CA ASP A 42 -23.95 -25.26 -17.69
C ASP A 42 -23.26 -24.44 -16.62
N ARG A 43 -22.00 -24.79 -16.32
CA ARG A 43 -21.17 -24.01 -15.41
C ARG A 43 -20.99 -22.59 -15.94
N ARG A 44 -20.69 -22.42 -17.23
CA ARG A 44 -20.59 -21.10 -17.88
C ARG A 44 -21.93 -20.36 -17.90
N TYR A 45 -23.05 -21.07 -17.98
CA TYR A 45 -24.38 -20.48 -17.89
C TYR A 45 -24.65 -19.94 -16.47
N LEU A 46 -24.35 -20.72 -15.43
CA LEU A 46 -24.45 -20.29 -14.03
C LEU A 46 -23.49 -19.13 -13.72
N GLU A 47 -22.27 -19.13 -14.26
CA GLU A 47 -21.33 -18.01 -14.13
C GLU A 47 -21.87 -16.71 -14.73
N ARG A 48 -22.60 -16.79 -15.87
CA ARG A 48 -23.26 -15.62 -16.47
C ARG A 48 -24.42 -15.13 -15.62
N LEU A 49 -25.23 -16.04 -15.05
CA LEU A 49 -26.32 -15.68 -14.14
C LEU A 49 -25.77 -15.06 -12.84
N ALA A 50 -24.74 -15.64 -12.26
CA ALA A 50 -24.06 -15.12 -11.07
C ALA A 50 -23.41 -13.75 -11.33
N ALA A 51 -22.86 -13.52 -12.52
CA ALA A 51 -22.32 -12.21 -12.89
C ALA A 51 -23.41 -11.14 -13.00
N ARG A 52 -24.60 -11.50 -13.50
CA ARG A 52 -25.76 -10.61 -13.57
C ARG A 52 -26.32 -10.29 -12.19
N ALA A 53 -26.25 -11.24 -11.27
CA ALA A 53 -26.67 -11.09 -9.88
C ALA A 53 -25.59 -10.50 -8.96
N HIS A 54 -24.47 -9.98 -9.50
CA HIS A 54 -23.32 -9.48 -8.74
C HIS A 54 -22.65 -10.49 -7.76
N HIS A 55 -22.99 -11.78 -7.85
CA HIS A 55 -22.52 -12.87 -6.98
C HIS A 55 -21.45 -13.76 -7.62
N ARG A 56 -20.69 -13.24 -8.59
CA ARG A 56 -19.68 -14.03 -9.34
C ARG A 56 -18.62 -14.69 -8.45
N ARG A 57 -18.23 -14.02 -7.35
CA ARG A 57 -17.22 -14.54 -6.40
C ARG A 57 -17.79 -15.60 -5.46
N ASP A 58 -19.11 -15.62 -5.30
CA ASP A 58 -19.81 -16.47 -4.34
C ASP A 58 -20.33 -17.77 -4.99
N LEU A 59 -20.33 -17.84 -6.32
CA LEU A 59 -20.80 -19.01 -7.08
C LEU A 59 -20.09 -20.31 -6.69
N GLU A 60 -18.76 -20.29 -6.48
CA GLU A 60 -18.03 -21.49 -6.03
C GLU A 60 -18.48 -21.96 -4.65
N THR A 61 -18.78 -21.02 -3.75
CA THR A 61 -19.32 -21.32 -2.42
C THR A 61 -20.72 -21.91 -2.50
N LEU A 62 -21.58 -21.37 -3.37
CA LEU A 62 -22.93 -21.88 -3.60
C LEU A 62 -22.92 -23.26 -4.28
N LEU A 63 -22.03 -23.49 -5.26
CA LEU A 63 -21.85 -24.80 -5.88
C LEU A 63 -21.34 -25.83 -4.88
N ALA A 64 -20.41 -25.45 -4.00
CA ALA A 64 -19.93 -26.32 -2.92
C ALA A 64 -21.05 -26.64 -1.92
N ALA A 65 -21.89 -25.67 -1.57
CA ALA A 65 -23.06 -25.89 -0.70
C ALA A 65 -24.09 -26.82 -1.36
N ALA A 66 -24.45 -26.57 -2.62
CA ALA A 66 -25.38 -27.39 -3.38
C ALA A 66 -24.92 -28.85 -3.53
N ARG A 67 -23.61 -29.08 -3.74
CA ARG A 67 -23.03 -30.44 -3.79
C ARG A 67 -23.08 -31.18 -2.47
N ARG A 68 -23.10 -30.47 -1.33
CA ARG A 68 -23.27 -31.08 -0.01
C ARG A 68 -24.71 -31.54 0.25
N GLN A 69 -25.67 -31.12 -0.59
CA GLN A 69 -27.09 -31.44 -0.47
C GLN A 69 -27.66 -31.16 0.92
N ASP A 70 -27.21 -30.06 1.53
CA ASP A 70 -27.73 -29.63 2.82
C ASP A 70 -29.16 -29.11 2.66
N LEU A 71 -30.12 -29.82 3.25
CA LEU A 71 -31.54 -29.47 3.16
C LEU A 71 -31.85 -28.15 3.87
N GLY A 72 -31.05 -27.74 4.87
CA GLY A 72 -31.23 -26.48 5.58
C GLY A 72 -31.02 -25.27 4.66
N ASP A 73 -29.95 -25.30 3.86
CA ASP A 73 -29.64 -24.22 2.91
C ASP A 73 -30.68 -24.13 1.78
N VAL A 74 -31.16 -25.28 1.28
CA VAL A 74 -32.22 -25.33 0.26
C VAL A 74 -33.55 -24.82 0.82
N GLN A 75 -33.91 -25.20 2.05
CA GLN A 75 -35.10 -24.70 2.71
C GLN A 75 -35.02 -23.18 2.90
N LEU A 76 -33.90 -22.67 3.40
CA LEU A 76 -33.71 -21.23 3.59
C LEU A 76 -33.83 -20.47 2.27
N ALA A 77 -33.22 -20.97 1.19
CA ALA A 77 -33.35 -20.36 -0.14
C ALA A 77 -34.80 -20.37 -0.64
N ALA A 78 -35.55 -21.45 -0.40
CA ALA A 78 -36.96 -21.53 -0.74
C ALA A 78 -37.81 -20.52 0.07
N GLU A 79 -37.51 -20.34 1.35
CA GLU A 79 -38.16 -19.32 2.19
C GLU A 79 -37.86 -17.89 1.72
N VAL A 80 -36.61 -17.60 1.33
CA VAL A 80 -36.25 -16.29 0.78
C VAL A 80 -36.98 -16.04 -0.54
N LEU A 81 -37.04 -17.04 -1.42
CA LEU A 81 -37.72 -16.94 -2.71
C LEU A 81 -39.23 -16.68 -2.58
N THR A 82 -39.88 -17.27 -1.58
CA THR A 82 -41.32 -17.09 -1.32
C THR A 82 -41.64 -15.78 -0.60
N LYS A 83 -40.74 -15.28 0.27
CA LYS A 83 -40.93 -14.02 1.01
C LYS A 83 -40.69 -12.78 0.15
N GLU A 84 -39.69 -12.80 -0.74
CA GLU A 84 -39.41 -11.66 -1.62
C GLU A 84 -40.12 -11.83 -2.98
N GLN A 85 -41.14 -11.02 -3.27
CA GLN A 85 -41.90 -11.09 -4.55
C GLN A 85 -41.23 -10.34 -5.72
N SER A 86 -39.97 -9.97 -5.59
CA SER A 86 -39.21 -9.15 -6.54
C SER A 86 -38.70 -9.97 -7.74
N GLY A 87 -39.46 -10.03 -8.83
CA GLY A 87 -38.95 -10.55 -10.11
C GLY A 87 -39.88 -11.54 -10.81
N SER A 88 -39.44 -12.01 -11.98
CA SER A 88 -40.23 -12.92 -12.81
C SER A 88 -39.95 -14.37 -12.43
N ILE A 89 -40.87 -14.97 -11.66
CA ILE A 89 -40.91 -16.41 -11.32
C ILE A 89 -40.78 -17.28 -12.58
N ILE A 90 -41.46 -16.88 -13.66
CA ILE A 90 -41.43 -17.58 -14.95
C ILE A 90 -40.03 -17.57 -15.55
N THR A 91 -39.27 -16.49 -15.38
CA THR A 91 -37.87 -16.40 -15.83
C THR A 91 -36.98 -17.33 -15.03
N PHE A 92 -37.16 -17.39 -13.70
CA PHE A 92 -36.45 -18.32 -12.83
C PHE A 92 -36.73 -19.79 -13.22
N LEU A 93 -38.00 -20.18 -13.37
CA LEU A 93 -38.35 -21.54 -13.77
C LEU A 93 -37.82 -21.90 -15.15
N ARG A 94 -37.83 -20.95 -16.11
CA ARG A 94 -37.19 -21.14 -17.42
C ARG A 94 -35.69 -21.43 -17.28
N GLN A 95 -34.99 -20.67 -16.42
CA GLN A 95 -33.57 -20.91 -16.16
C GLN A 95 -33.33 -22.28 -15.53
N ALA A 96 -34.20 -22.70 -14.59
CA ALA A 96 -34.12 -24.02 -13.96
C ALA A 96 -34.30 -25.15 -14.98
N VAL A 97 -35.26 -25.03 -15.91
CA VAL A 97 -35.46 -26.00 -17.00
C VAL A 97 -34.22 -26.06 -17.89
N VAL A 98 -33.68 -24.92 -18.32
CA VAL A 98 -32.48 -24.87 -19.17
C VAL A 98 -31.30 -25.62 -18.52
N VAL A 99 -31.04 -25.37 -17.23
CA VAL A 99 -29.97 -26.04 -16.50
C VAL A 99 -30.24 -27.54 -16.38
N ALA A 100 -31.49 -27.93 -16.13
CA ALA A 100 -31.86 -29.31 -15.90
C ALA A 100 -31.82 -30.20 -17.15
N THR A 101 -31.97 -29.63 -18.36
CA THR A 101 -32.18 -30.38 -19.62
C THR A 101 -31.03 -30.26 -20.63
N SER A 102 -29.97 -29.52 -20.33
CA SER A 102 -28.87 -29.30 -21.28
C SER A 102 -28.04 -30.54 -21.59
N ASP A 103 -28.07 -31.59 -20.75
CA ASP A 103 -27.49 -32.91 -21.02
C ASP A 103 -28.46 -33.86 -21.76
N GLY A 104 -29.65 -33.39 -22.12
CA GLY A 104 -30.64 -34.13 -22.91
C GLY A 104 -31.85 -34.58 -22.08
N ALA A 105 -31.87 -35.85 -21.67
CA ALA A 105 -32.99 -36.40 -20.91
C ALA A 105 -32.95 -35.93 -19.44
N LEU A 106 -34.11 -35.55 -18.91
CA LEU A 106 -34.22 -35.04 -17.56
C LEU A 106 -33.97 -36.15 -16.53
N SER A 107 -33.09 -35.93 -15.56
CA SER A 107 -32.88 -36.89 -14.46
C SER A 107 -34.14 -37.03 -13.61
N LEU A 108 -34.37 -38.22 -13.04
CA LEU A 108 -35.49 -38.45 -12.11
C LEU A 108 -35.48 -37.44 -10.95
N ARG A 109 -34.32 -37.10 -10.41
CA ARG A 109 -34.18 -36.10 -9.34
C ARG A 109 -34.60 -34.72 -9.84
N ASN A 110 -34.09 -34.29 -10.98
CA ASN A 110 -34.45 -33.00 -11.57
C ASN A 110 -35.93 -32.93 -11.97
N HIS A 111 -36.53 -34.07 -12.30
CA HIS A 111 -37.96 -34.20 -12.56
C HIS A 111 -38.80 -33.81 -11.35
N HIS A 112 -38.42 -34.27 -10.15
CA HIS A 112 -39.08 -33.88 -8.91
C HIS A 112 -38.69 -32.48 -8.45
N ILE A 113 -37.43 -32.08 -8.62
CA ILE A 113 -36.95 -30.74 -8.25
C ILE A 113 -37.70 -29.66 -9.04
N LEU A 114 -37.87 -29.81 -10.36
CA LEU A 114 -38.59 -28.83 -11.16
C LEU A 114 -40.06 -28.70 -10.77
N ARG A 115 -40.71 -29.81 -10.37
CA ARG A 115 -42.09 -29.76 -9.84
C ARG A 115 -42.13 -29.09 -8.48
N PHE A 116 -41.23 -29.45 -7.58
CA PHE A 116 -41.10 -28.82 -6.29
C PHE A 116 -40.88 -27.29 -6.42
N LEU A 117 -40.02 -26.86 -7.34
CA LEU A 117 -39.79 -25.43 -7.60
C LEU A 117 -41.03 -24.75 -8.21
N ALA A 118 -41.79 -25.44 -9.05
CA ALA A 118 -43.05 -24.92 -9.59
C ALA A 118 -44.12 -24.77 -8.50
N ASP A 119 -44.27 -25.78 -7.64
CA ASP A 119 -45.20 -25.77 -6.50
C ASP A 119 -44.81 -24.66 -5.51
N LEU A 120 -43.51 -24.51 -5.22
CA LEU A 120 -42.96 -23.44 -4.38
C LEU A 120 -43.29 -22.04 -4.93
N CYS A 121 -43.39 -21.93 -6.25
CA CYS A 121 -43.65 -20.69 -6.97
C CYS A 121 -45.14 -20.50 -7.32
N ASP A 122 -46.03 -21.37 -6.83
CA ASP A 122 -47.47 -21.38 -7.14
C ASP A 122 -47.79 -21.45 -8.65
N VAL A 123 -46.95 -22.17 -9.40
CA VAL A 123 -47.10 -22.37 -10.84
C VAL A 123 -47.77 -23.71 -11.13
N SER A 124 -48.89 -23.67 -11.84
CA SER A 124 -49.64 -24.89 -12.15
C SER A 124 -48.81 -25.89 -12.99
N PRO A 125 -49.05 -27.21 -12.82
CA PRO A 125 -48.36 -28.23 -13.61
C PRO A 125 -48.52 -28.04 -15.13
N ASP A 126 -49.65 -27.50 -15.58
CA ASP A 126 -49.88 -27.15 -16.99
C ASP A 126 -48.97 -26.04 -17.49
N THR A 127 -48.79 -25.00 -16.67
CA THR A 127 -47.89 -23.90 -16.98
C THR A 127 -46.44 -24.38 -17.02
N LEU A 128 -46.04 -25.24 -16.07
CA LEU A 128 -44.72 -25.87 -16.09
C LEU A 128 -44.52 -26.74 -17.34
N ARG A 129 -45.54 -27.53 -17.74
CA ARG A 129 -45.50 -28.33 -18.98
C ARG A 129 -45.33 -27.43 -20.22
N ALA A 130 -46.04 -26.32 -20.28
CA ALA A 130 -45.94 -25.36 -21.37
C ALA A 130 -44.54 -24.73 -21.43
N LEU A 131 -43.99 -24.27 -20.30
CA LEU A 131 -42.64 -23.73 -20.21
C LEU A 131 -41.57 -24.75 -20.60
N TYR A 132 -41.71 -25.99 -20.12
CA TYR A 132 -40.79 -27.06 -20.47
C TYR A 132 -40.80 -27.36 -21.97
N ARG A 133 -41.99 -27.39 -22.59
CA ARG A 133 -42.14 -27.57 -24.05
C ARG A 133 -41.59 -26.40 -24.83
N GLU A 134 -41.74 -25.18 -24.32
CA GLU A 134 -41.18 -23.99 -24.95
C GLU A 134 -39.64 -24.03 -24.98
N VAL A 135 -39.01 -24.48 -23.89
CA VAL A 135 -37.55 -24.55 -23.78
C VAL A 135 -36.95 -25.74 -24.52
N THR A 136 -37.56 -26.93 -24.39
CA THR A 136 -36.97 -28.19 -24.87
C THR A 136 -37.58 -28.71 -26.18
N GLY A 137 -38.72 -28.17 -26.59
CA GLY A 137 -39.54 -28.71 -27.68
C GLY A 137 -40.28 -30.02 -27.33
N ARG A 138 -40.08 -30.58 -26.13
CA ARG A 138 -40.66 -31.86 -25.69
C ARG A 138 -41.70 -31.65 -24.60
N THR A 139 -42.67 -32.55 -24.48
CA THR A 139 -43.62 -32.50 -23.36
C THR A 139 -42.98 -33.09 -22.10
N LEU A 140 -43.16 -32.42 -20.95
CA LEU A 140 -42.74 -32.98 -19.66
C LEU A 140 -43.62 -34.19 -19.31
N ALA A 141 -43.03 -35.39 -19.36
CA ALA A 141 -43.71 -36.64 -19.00
C ALA A 141 -44.08 -36.67 -17.51
N ALA A 142 -44.97 -37.59 -17.12
CA ALA A 142 -45.21 -37.87 -15.71
C ALA A 142 -43.95 -38.48 -15.05
N PRO A 143 -43.76 -38.29 -13.73
CA PRO A 143 -42.66 -38.95 -13.02
C PRO A 143 -42.74 -40.45 -13.18
N GLU A 144 -41.57 -41.07 -13.33
CA GLU A 144 -41.47 -42.52 -13.31
C GLU A 144 -41.91 -43.02 -11.93
N ASP A 145 -42.82 -43.98 -11.90
CA ASP A 145 -43.34 -44.52 -10.64
C ASP A 145 -42.35 -45.52 -10.05
N LEU A 146 -41.70 -45.11 -8.96
CA LEU A 146 -40.68 -45.90 -8.26
C LEU A 146 -41.25 -47.13 -7.54
N SER A 147 -42.57 -47.22 -7.41
CA SER A 147 -43.26 -48.39 -6.88
C SER A 147 -43.44 -49.50 -7.93
N HIS A 148 -43.29 -49.18 -9.22
CA HIS A 148 -43.37 -50.17 -10.28
C HIS A 148 -42.07 -50.99 -10.38
N ARG A 149 -42.24 -52.32 -10.43
CA ARG A 149 -41.14 -53.30 -10.56
C ARG A 149 -40.25 -53.03 -11.77
N SER A 150 -40.79 -52.44 -12.83
CA SER A 150 -40.09 -52.09 -14.08
C SER A 150 -38.88 -51.17 -13.86
N HIS A 151 -38.92 -50.30 -12.84
CA HIS A 151 -37.82 -49.39 -12.52
C HIS A 151 -36.61 -50.10 -11.89
N TRP A 152 -36.86 -51.20 -11.19
CA TRP A 152 -35.82 -52.01 -10.52
C TRP A 152 -35.30 -53.13 -11.41
N GLN A 153 -35.90 -53.33 -12.58
CA GLN A 153 -35.33 -54.20 -13.59
C GLN A 153 -34.22 -53.44 -14.31
N PRO A 154 -32.99 -53.98 -14.35
CA PRO A 154 -31.98 -53.42 -15.25
C PRO A 154 -32.58 -53.42 -16.65
N ALA A 155 -32.53 -52.27 -17.33
CA ALA A 155 -33.04 -52.12 -18.68
C ALA A 155 -32.47 -53.24 -19.57
N GLU A 156 -33.25 -54.30 -19.76
CA GLU A 156 -33.10 -55.18 -20.90
C GLU A 156 -33.18 -54.25 -22.12
N PRO A 157 -32.27 -54.38 -23.10
CA PRO A 157 -32.34 -53.56 -24.31
C PRO A 157 -33.64 -53.93 -25.03
N GLU A 158 -34.70 -53.16 -24.79
CA GLU A 158 -36.00 -53.39 -25.40
C GLU A 158 -35.88 -53.23 -26.92
N ALA A 159 -35.99 -54.38 -27.58
CA ALA A 159 -36.48 -54.45 -28.94
C ALA A 159 -37.89 -53.85 -28.95
N GLU A 160 -38.06 -52.86 -29.81
CA GLU A 160 -39.37 -52.36 -30.24
C GLU A 160 -40.21 -53.56 -30.68
N ASP A 161 -41.27 -53.88 -29.94
CA ASP A 161 -42.38 -54.65 -30.50
C ASP A 161 -43.68 -53.87 -30.28
N THR A 162 -44.17 -53.42 -31.43
CA THR A 162 -45.41 -52.73 -31.70
C THR A 162 -46.61 -53.45 -31.08
N ALA A 163 -47.38 -52.69 -30.31
CA ALA A 163 -48.78 -53.00 -30.05
C ALA A 163 -49.58 -52.79 -31.35
N GLU A 164 -49.99 -53.88 -32.00
CA GLU A 164 -51.09 -53.85 -32.96
C GLU A 164 -52.34 -54.46 -32.33
N ALA A 165 -53.38 -53.64 -32.30
CA ALA A 165 -54.72 -53.96 -31.87
C ALA A 165 -55.36 -54.92 -32.88
N GLU A 166 -55.88 -56.04 -32.39
CA GLU A 166 -56.80 -56.89 -33.14
C GLU A 166 -58.17 -56.22 -33.20
N ALA A 167 -58.54 -55.74 -34.40
CA ALA A 167 -59.93 -55.56 -34.82
C ALA A 167 -60.15 -56.51 -36.01
N GLY A 168 -61.08 -57.45 -35.84
CA GLY A 168 -61.39 -58.46 -36.84
C GLY A 168 -62.09 -57.92 -38.08
N ASP A 169 -62.01 -58.68 -39.17
CA ASP A 169 -63.19 -59.08 -39.93
C ASP A 169 -62.87 -60.30 -40.82
N THR A 170 -63.91 -61.09 -40.97
CA THR A 170 -64.11 -62.34 -41.71
C THR A 170 -64.10 -62.17 -43.23
N GLY A 171 -63.81 -63.25 -43.98
CA GLY A 171 -64.11 -63.27 -45.43
C GLY A 171 -63.39 -64.29 -46.31
N SER A 172 -63.88 -65.54 -46.30
CA SER A 172 -64.00 -66.48 -47.44
C SER A 172 -62.84 -66.76 -48.44
N THR A 173 -62.41 -68.03 -48.43
CA THR A 173 -62.51 -69.01 -49.55
C THR A 173 -61.89 -68.67 -50.92
N GLN A 174 -60.78 -69.34 -51.29
CA GLN A 174 -60.76 -70.42 -52.30
C GLN A 174 -59.34 -70.94 -52.59
N ALA A 175 -59.24 -72.25 -52.76
CA ALA A 175 -58.04 -72.99 -53.11
C ALA A 175 -57.74 -72.91 -54.62
N HIS A 176 -56.47 -72.66 -54.98
CA HIS A 176 -55.90 -73.06 -56.26
C HIS A 176 -54.48 -73.61 -56.07
N ALA A 177 -54.24 -74.71 -56.78
CA ALA A 177 -53.09 -75.60 -56.67
C ALA A 177 -51.79 -75.02 -57.24
N GLY A 178 -50.67 -75.34 -56.58
CA GLY A 178 -49.63 -76.18 -57.18
C GLY A 178 -48.62 -75.58 -58.16
N GLU A 179 -47.83 -74.59 -57.74
CA GLU A 179 -46.41 -74.47 -58.11
C GLU A 179 -45.62 -74.25 -56.81
N PRO A 180 -44.35 -74.71 -56.65
CA PRO A 180 -43.58 -74.42 -55.45
C PRO A 180 -43.15 -72.95 -55.50
N ARG A 181 -44.10 -72.03 -55.26
CA ARG A 181 -43.82 -70.64 -54.95
C ARG A 181 -42.93 -70.68 -53.73
N ALA A 182 -41.64 -70.35 -53.88
CA ALA A 182 -40.76 -70.04 -52.76
C ALA A 182 -41.59 -69.16 -51.81
N SER A 183 -41.82 -69.70 -50.62
CA SER A 183 -42.84 -69.19 -49.70
C SER A 183 -42.63 -67.69 -49.60
N TRP A 184 -43.68 -66.90 -49.66
CA TRP A 184 -43.56 -65.45 -49.45
C TRP A 184 -42.73 -65.14 -48.18
N ARG A 185 -42.80 -66.05 -47.19
CA ARG A 185 -41.93 -66.10 -46.00
C ARG A 185 -40.42 -66.25 -46.28
N ASP A 186 -39.99 -67.04 -47.26
CA ASP A 186 -38.57 -67.21 -47.65
C ASP A 186 -38.03 -66.01 -48.45
N ARG A 187 -38.90 -65.31 -49.19
CA ARG A 187 -38.54 -64.05 -49.85
C ARG A 187 -38.41 -62.92 -48.84
N VAL A 188 -39.34 -62.82 -47.90
CA VAL A 188 -39.28 -61.85 -46.79
C VAL A 188 -38.06 -62.12 -45.91
N ARG A 189 -37.75 -63.39 -45.59
CA ARG A 189 -36.55 -63.77 -44.83
C ARG A 189 -35.26 -63.35 -45.54
N ARG A 190 -35.14 -63.59 -46.85
CA ARG A 190 -33.95 -63.17 -47.63
C ARG A 190 -33.82 -61.65 -47.73
N LEU A 191 -34.93 -60.93 -47.86
CA LEU A 191 -34.93 -59.46 -47.85
C LEU A 191 -34.51 -58.92 -46.47
N ALA A 192 -35.02 -59.50 -45.39
CA ALA A 192 -34.63 -59.16 -44.03
C ALA A 192 -33.16 -59.48 -43.75
N GLU A 193 -32.63 -60.61 -44.24
CA GLU A 193 -31.22 -60.97 -44.12
C GLU A 193 -30.31 -60.00 -44.90
N ASN A 194 -30.71 -59.57 -46.10
CA ASN A 194 -29.97 -58.60 -46.89
C ASN A 194 -29.98 -57.22 -46.23
N GLN A 195 -31.14 -56.75 -45.75
CA GLN A 195 -31.26 -55.49 -45.00
C GLN A 195 -30.46 -55.53 -43.69
N TRP A 196 -30.45 -56.66 -42.99
CA TRP A 196 -29.65 -56.84 -41.77
C TRP A 196 -28.14 -56.80 -42.07
N ARG A 197 -27.69 -57.41 -43.17
CA ARG A 197 -26.29 -57.36 -43.63
C ARG A 197 -25.88 -55.94 -44.01
N GLU A 198 -26.71 -55.22 -44.75
CA GLU A 198 -26.49 -53.83 -45.14
C GLU A 198 -26.43 -52.92 -43.91
N HIS A 199 -27.37 -53.06 -42.98
CA HIS A 199 -27.39 -52.30 -41.73
C HIS A 199 -26.16 -52.61 -40.86
N LYS A 200 -25.72 -53.88 -40.78
CA LYS A 200 -24.52 -54.28 -40.04
C LYS A 200 -23.24 -53.73 -40.68
N GLN A 201 -23.13 -53.74 -42.00
CA GLN A 201 -22.02 -53.11 -42.72
C GLN A 201 -22.02 -51.59 -42.52
N GLN A 202 -23.18 -50.95 -42.58
CA GLN A 202 -23.31 -49.51 -42.36
C GLN A 202 -22.98 -49.13 -40.92
N GLN A 203 -23.38 -49.94 -39.93
CA GLN A 203 -22.96 -49.81 -38.53
C GLN A 203 -21.45 -49.94 -38.35
N GLN A 204 -20.82 -50.94 -38.99
CA GLN A 204 -19.37 -51.11 -38.95
C GLN A 204 -18.63 -49.92 -39.58
N TRP A 205 -19.10 -49.43 -40.72
CA TRP A 205 -18.54 -48.24 -41.38
C TRP A 205 -18.67 -46.99 -40.50
N ARG A 206 -19.84 -46.76 -39.89
CA ARG A 206 -20.05 -45.65 -38.93
C ARG A 206 -19.14 -45.76 -37.71
N ARG A 207 -18.92 -46.97 -37.17
CA ARG A 207 -18.00 -47.21 -36.05
C ARG A 207 -16.56 -46.89 -36.44
N GLN A 208 -16.12 -47.33 -37.62
CA GLN A 208 -14.78 -47.03 -38.14
C GLN A 208 -14.60 -45.52 -38.37
N GLN A 209 -15.60 -44.84 -38.93
CA GLN A 209 -15.55 -43.37 -39.07
C GLN A 209 -15.52 -42.65 -37.72
N ALA A 210 -16.31 -43.10 -36.74
CA ALA A 210 -16.29 -42.54 -35.40
C ALA A 210 -14.92 -42.75 -34.70
N GLN A 211 -14.30 -43.91 -34.90
CA GLN A 211 -12.93 -44.18 -34.40
C GLN A 211 -11.90 -43.25 -35.06
N GLN A 212 -11.92 -43.12 -36.38
CA GLN A 212 -11.02 -42.21 -37.10
C GLN A 212 -11.23 -40.74 -36.72
N ALA A 213 -12.48 -40.33 -36.47
CA ALA A 213 -12.78 -38.98 -35.99
C ALA A 213 -12.18 -38.74 -34.60
N ARG A 214 -12.34 -39.68 -33.67
CA ARG A 214 -11.74 -39.62 -32.32
C ARG A 214 -10.21 -39.59 -32.36
N GLU A 215 -9.59 -40.40 -33.20
CA GLU A 215 -8.13 -40.40 -33.37
C GLU A 215 -7.62 -39.05 -33.91
N ARG A 216 -8.33 -38.47 -34.88
CA ARG A 216 -8.00 -37.13 -35.41
C ARG A 216 -8.18 -36.03 -34.36
N GLU A 217 -9.22 -36.14 -33.53
CA GLU A 217 -9.46 -35.21 -32.43
C GLU A 217 -8.35 -35.31 -31.38
N GLN A 218 -8.00 -36.53 -30.96
CA GLN A 218 -6.87 -36.77 -30.05
C GLN A 218 -5.54 -36.26 -30.62
N GLN A 219 -5.28 -36.45 -31.92
CA GLN A 219 -4.08 -35.92 -32.56
C GLN A 219 -4.08 -34.38 -32.58
N ARG A 220 -5.23 -33.75 -32.81
CA ARG A 220 -5.37 -32.28 -32.75
C ARG A 220 -5.15 -31.75 -31.35
N GLU A 221 -5.70 -32.41 -30.35
CA GLU A 221 -5.50 -32.06 -28.94
C GLU A 221 -4.04 -32.22 -28.52
N ALA A 222 -3.41 -33.34 -28.87
CA ALA A 222 -1.99 -33.58 -28.60
C ALA A 222 -1.09 -32.55 -29.31
N ALA A 223 -1.40 -32.20 -30.57
CA ALA A 223 -0.68 -31.14 -31.28
C ALA A 223 -0.87 -29.77 -30.63
N ALA A 224 -2.10 -29.44 -30.21
CA ALA A 224 -2.40 -28.19 -29.51
C ALA A 224 -1.72 -28.13 -28.14
N GLN A 225 -1.65 -29.24 -27.41
CA GLN A 225 -0.93 -29.35 -26.14
C GLN A 225 0.57 -29.16 -26.35
N ALA A 226 1.17 -29.85 -27.32
CA ALA A 226 2.59 -29.69 -27.66
C ALA A 226 2.93 -28.25 -28.08
N GLU A 227 2.03 -27.57 -28.80
CA GLU A 227 2.22 -26.16 -29.14
C GLU A 227 2.13 -25.24 -27.92
N ARG A 228 1.18 -25.49 -27.01
CA ARG A 228 1.06 -24.74 -25.74
C ARG A 228 2.31 -24.92 -24.89
N GLU A 229 2.84 -26.13 -24.78
CA GLU A 229 4.08 -26.41 -24.07
C GLU A 229 5.28 -25.70 -24.70
N ARG A 230 5.42 -25.74 -26.03
CA ARG A 230 6.48 -25.00 -26.73
C ARG A 230 6.39 -23.50 -26.50
N ARG A 231 5.18 -22.93 -26.54
CA ARG A 231 4.94 -21.50 -26.25
C ARG A 231 5.27 -21.17 -24.79
N ALA A 232 4.90 -22.03 -23.85
CA ALA A 232 5.21 -21.87 -22.44
C ALA A 232 6.73 -21.94 -22.19
N GLN A 233 7.43 -22.90 -22.79
CA GLN A 233 8.88 -23.03 -22.73
C GLN A 233 9.59 -21.81 -23.35
N ALA A 234 9.11 -21.33 -24.50
CA ALA A 234 9.65 -20.14 -25.14
C ALA A 234 9.45 -18.88 -24.27
N HIS A 235 8.28 -18.75 -23.63
CA HIS A 235 8.00 -17.67 -22.70
C HIS A 235 8.89 -17.74 -21.47
N ALA A 236 9.02 -18.92 -20.85
CA ALA A 236 9.89 -19.15 -19.71
C ALA A 236 11.36 -18.84 -20.03
N LYS A 237 11.83 -19.23 -21.23
CA LYS A 237 13.19 -18.91 -21.70
C LYS A 237 13.39 -17.39 -21.86
N ARG A 238 12.43 -16.69 -22.48
CA ARG A 238 12.47 -15.22 -22.62
C ARG A 238 12.44 -14.52 -21.27
N GLN A 239 11.66 -15.02 -20.32
CA GLN A 239 11.63 -14.49 -18.95
C GLN A 239 12.98 -14.69 -18.25
N ALA A 240 13.57 -15.88 -18.33
CA ALA A 240 14.88 -16.15 -17.76
C ALA A 240 15.99 -15.28 -18.40
N GLU A 241 15.95 -15.08 -19.72
CA GLU A 241 16.89 -14.18 -20.43
C GLU A 241 16.70 -12.73 -19.99
N ALA A 242 15.47 -12.24 -19.86
CA ALA A 242 15.17 -10.89 -19.38
C ALA A 242 15.62 -10.69 -17.92
N GLU A 243 15.37 -11.67 -17.04
CA GLU A 243 15.85 -11.64 -15.65
C GLU A 243 17.37 -11.64 -15.57
N ALA A 244 18.05 -12.44 -16.41
CA ALA A 244 19.51 -12.46 -16.48
C ALA A 244 20.08 -11.09 -16.92
N GLN A 245 19.48 -10.48 -17.95
CA GLN A 245 19.85 -9.14 -18.41
C GLN A 245 19.62 -8.08 -17.33
N GLN A 246 18.49 -8.13 -16.62
CA GLN A 246 18.22 -7.22 -15.50
C GLN A 246 19.24 -7.37 -14.37
N ARG A 247 19.61 -8.61 -14.03
CA ARG A 247 20.65 -8.87 -13.01
C ARG A 247 22.01 -8.34 -13.45
N GLU A 248 22.38 -8.48 -14.71
CA GLU A 248 23.63 -7.95 -15.24
C GLU A 248 23.64 -6.43 -15.24
N GLN A 249 22.56 -5.78 -15.70
CA GLN A 249 22.40 -4.33 -15.63
C GLN A 249 22.46 -3.81 -14.19
N ALA A 250 21.82 -4.50 -13.24
CA ALA A 250 21.87 -4.15 -11.83
C ALA A 250 23.30 -4.26 -11.26
N ARG A 251 24.06 -5.29 -11.66
CA ARG A 251 25.49 -5.42 -11.29
C ARG A 251 26.32 -4.28 -11.86
N GLN A 252 26.17 -3.97 -13.14
CA GLN A 252 26.89 -2.85 -13.79
C GLN A 252 26.53 -1.49 -13.13
N GLN A 253 25.26 -1.28 -12.77
CA GLN A 253 24.84 -0.07 -12.06
C GLN A 253 25.42 -0.01 -10.64
N ALA A 254 25.48 -1.13 -9.93
CA ALA A 254 26.09 -1.20 -8.60
C ALA A 254 27.60 -0.89 -8.67
N GLU A 255 28.32 -1.47 -9.63
CA GLU A 255 29.74 -1.19 -9.87
C GLU A 255 29.98 0.28 -10.29
N ALA A 256 29.13 0.84 -11.16
CA ALA A 256 29.22 2.25 -11.51
C ALA A 256 28.95 3.16 -10.29
N ALA A 257 28.02 2.76 -9.41
CA ALA A 257 27.70 3.50 -8.20
C ALA A 257 28.83 3.44 -7.17
N THR A 258 29.51 2.30 -7.00
CA THR A 258 30.68 2.18 -6.12
C THR A 258 31.83 3.05 -6.63
N LEU A 259 32.14 2.98 -7.93
CA LEU A 259 33.17 3.83 -8.55
C LEU A 259 32.87 5.32 -8.37
N ARG A 260 31.62 5.75 -8.55
CA ARG A 260 31.20 7.14 -8.30
C ARG A 260 31.36 7.55 -6.83
N ARG A 261 31.03 6.66 -5.89
CA ARG A 261 31.22 6.91 -4.45
C ARG A 261 32.71 7.07 -4.12
N GLU A 262 33.57 6.20 -4.65
CA GLU A 262 35.01 6.30 -4.46
C GLU A 262 35.59 7.59 -5.06
N GLN A 263 35.17 7.95 -6.27
CA GLN A 263 35.58 9.22 -6.90
C GLN A 263 35.14 10.43 -6.08
N ALA A 264 33.88 10.46 -5.62
CA ALA A 264 33.36 11.52 -4.78
C ALA A 264 34.12 11.61 -3.44
N GLN A 265 34.48 10.47 -2.85
CA GLN A 265 35.28 10.43 -1.62
C GLN A 265 36.68 10.99 -1.86
N ARG A 266 37.37 10.59 -2.93
CA ARG A 266 38.68 11.15 -3.31
C ARG A 266 38.61 12.66 -3.55
N GLN A 267 37.56 13.15 -4.21
CA GLN A 267 37.35 14.59 -4.42
C GLN A 267 37.13 15.32 -3.10
N ARG A 268 36.34 14.76 -2.17
CA ARG A 268 36.14 15.32 -0.83
C ARG A 268 37.45 15.37 -0.03
N GLU A 269 38.23 14.30 -0.05
CA GLU A 269 39.53 14.25 0.62
C GLU A 269 40.51 15.28 0.04
N GLN A 270 40.56 15.42 -1.29
CA GLN A 270 41.37 16.45 -1.94
C GLN A 270 40.91 17.87 -1.56
N ALA A 271 39.60 18.13 -1.60
CA ALA A 271 39.04 19.42 -1.22
C ALA A 271 39.30 19.73 0.26
N GLN A 272 39.22 18.73 1.14
CA GLN A 272 39.53 18.88 2.56
C GLN A 272 41.01 19.22 2.76
N ARG A 273 41.93 18.49 2.11
CA ARG A 273 43.38 18.79 2.15
C ARG A 273 43.66 20.21 1.65
N GLN A 274 43.01 20.65 0.57
CA GLN A 274 43.15 22.02 0.06
C GLN A 274 42.65 23.06 1.07
N ARG A 275 41.50 22.82 1.72
CA ARG A 275 40.96 23.69 2.78
C ARG A 275 41.89 23.75 4.00
N GLU A 276 42.42 22.61 4.43
CA GLU A 276 43.38 22.53 5.53
C GLU A 276 44.67 23.29 5.19
N GLN A 277 45.22 23.10 3.99
CA GLN A 277 46.40 23.85 3.53
C GLN A 277 46.12 25.35 3.44
N ALA A 278 44.95 25.76 2.92
CA ALA A 278 44.54 27.16 2.88
C ALA A 278 44.42 27.76 4.29
N THR A 279 43.81 27.02 5.22
CA THR A 279 43.67 27.44 6.62
C THR A 279 45.04 27.56 7.30
N GLN A 280 45.95 26.63 7.05
CA GLN A 280 47.32 26.70 7.57
C GLN A 280 48.09 27.89 6.99
N ARG A 281 47.95 28.16 5.68
CA ARG A 281 48.55 29.35 5.03
C ARG A 281 48.01 30.63 5.65
N GLN A 282 46.69 30.74 5.83
CA GLN A 282 46.07 31.90 6.47
C GLN A 282 46.54 32.08 7.92
N ARG A 283 46.63 31.01 8.71
CA ARG A 283 47.17 31.07 10.08
C ARG A 283 48.63 31.54 10.10
N ARG A 284 49.48 31.00 9.22
CA ARG A 284 50.88 31.42 9.10
C ARG A 284 51.00 32.89 8.69
N GLU A 285 50.13 33.35 7.79
CA GLU A 285 50.11 34.75 7.37
C GLU A 285 49.62 35.67 8.48
N GLN A 286 48.55 35.31 9.20
CA GLN A 286 48.08 36.04 10.38
C GLN A 286 49.17 36.13 11.45
N GLN A 287 49.87 35.04 11.72
CA GLN A 287 50.97 35.03 12.69
C GLN A 287 52.11 35.95 12.25
N ARG A 288 52.50 35.91 10.97
CA ARG A 288 53.49 36.86 10.42
C ARG A 288 53.05 38.31 10.54
N ARG A 289 51.78 38.61 10.29
CA ARG A 289 51.23 39.97 10.45
C ARG A 289 51.26 40.41 11.91
N GLN A 290 50.83 39.55 12.83
CA GLN A 290 50.91 39.81 14.27
C GLN A 290 52.35 40.05 14.75
N ASP A 291 53.30 39.22 14.30
CA ASP A 291 54.71 39.37 14.64
C ASP A 291 55.28 40.70 14.09
N GLN A 292 54.89 41.09 12.87
CA GLN A 292 55.28 42.38 12.29
C GLN A 292 54.68 43.56 13.07
N GLU A 293 53.39 43.50 13.41
CA GLU A 293 52.73 44.52 14.22
C GLU A 293 53.35 44.64 15.61
N GLN A 294 53.68 43.52 16.27
CA GLN A 294 54.37 43.53 17.56
C GLN A 294 55.75 44.16 17.47
N ARG A 295 56.52 43.85 16.42
CA ARG A 295 57.83 44.47 16.19
C ARG A 295 57.70 45.98 15.96
N GLN A 296 56.74 46.41 15.13
CA GLN A 296 56.47 47.81 14.89
C GLN A 296 56.06 48.55 16.18
N ARG A 297 55.19 47.95 17.00
CA ARG A 297 54.80 48.50 18.31
C ARG A 297 56.00 48.64 19.25
N GLN A 298 56.83 47.60 19.38
CA GLN A 298 58.05 47.68 20.20
C GLN A 298 59.03 48.74 19.70
N GLU A 299 59.14 48.91 18.39
CA GLU A 299 60.00 49.93 17.80
C GLU A 299 59.45 51.34 18.05
N GLN A 300 58.14 51.56 17.88
CA GLN A 300 57.47 52.81 18.23
C GLN A 300 57.60 53.15 19.72
N GLU A 301 57.41 52.18 20.62
CA GLU A 301 57.59 52.37 22.06
C GLU A 301 59.04 52.74 22.40
N ARG A 302 60.03 52.10 21.76
CA ARG A 302 61.45 52.46 21.94
C ARG A 302 61.76 53.87 21.44
N GLN A 303 61.16 54.29 20.34
CA GLN A 303 61.31 55.66 19.81
C GLN A 303 60.64 56.68 20.74
N GLN A 304 59.44 56.40 21.24
CA GLN A 304 58.74 57.24 22.22
C GLN A 304 59.53 57.37 23.52
N GLN A 305 60.07 56.27 24.07
CA GLN A 305 60.91 56.32 25.27
C GLN A 305 62.20 57.12 25.07
N ARG A 306 62.80 57.09 23.86
CA ARG A 306 63.93 57.96 23.50
C ARG A 306 63.51 59.43 23.49
N HIS A 307 62.41 59.77 22.83
CA HIS A 307 61.89 61.13 22.80
C HIS A 307 61.46 61.65 24.18
N GLU A 308 60.84 60.82 25.03
CA GLU A 308 60.53 61.20 26.41
C GLU A 308 61.79 61.43 27.24
N ARG A 309 62.86 60.62 27.07
CA ARG A 309 64.15 60.87 27.73
C ARG A 309 64.77 62.19 27.28
N GLU A 310 64.74 62.49 25.99
CA GLU A 310 65.25 63.75 25.44
C GLU A 310 64.42 64.96 25.92
N GLN A 311 63.09 64.84 25.99
CA GLN A 311 62.22 65.88 26.54
C GLN A 311 62.40 66.07 28.04
N ARG A 312 62.56 65.00 28.83
CA ARG A 312 62.86 65.09 30.27
C ARG A 312 64.23 65.73 30.54
N GLN A 313 65.21 65.52 29.66
CA GLN A 313 66.50 66.22 29.74
C GLN A 313 66.39 67.71 29.38
N ARG A 314 65.50 68.10 28.45
CA ARG A 314 65.21 69.51 28.14
C ARG A 314 64.32 70.22 29.18
N ALA A 315 63.41 69.50 29.84
CA ALA A 315 62.48 70.06 30.83
C ALA A 315 63.05 70.11 32.27
N GLY A 316 64.34 69.82 32.46
CA GLY A 316 65.02 69.84 33.76
C GLY A 316 65.47 71.22 34.27
N LEU A 317 65.02 72.32 33.67
CA LEU A 317 65.33 73.68 34.11
C LEU A 317 64.06 74.41 34.56
N GLN A 318 64.01 74.69 35.87
CA GLN A 318 63.14 75.65 36.57
C GLN A 318 61.74 75.15 37.00
N THR A 319 61.67 74.59 38.20
CA THR A 319 60.43 74.58 39.01
C THR A 319 60.81 74.92 40.45
N PRO A 320 60.15 75.90 41.12
CA PRO A 320 60.51 76.27 42.48
C PRO A 320 60.24 75.11 43.45
N SER A 321 61.24 74.83 44.28
CA SER A 321 61.24 73.72 45.25
C SER A 321 60.03 73.76 46.17
N TYR A 322 59.48 72.58 46.50
CA TYR A 322 58.27 72.40 47.32
C TYR A 322 58.23 73.21 48.64
N PRO A 323 59.35 73.42 49.38
CA PRO A 323 59.36 74.26 50.58
C PRO A 323 59.03 75.74 50.32
N VAL A 324 59.49 76.28 49.19
CA VAL A 324 59.26 77.69 48.80
C VAL A 324 57.77 77.90 48.48
N ARG A 325 57.15 76.94 47.77
CA ARG A 325 55.71 76.98 47.47
C ARG A 325 54.85 76.92 48.73
N ARG A 326 55.23 76.09 49.71
CA ARG A 326 54.51 76.02 50.99
C ARG A 326 54.64 77.30 51.81
N ALA A 327 55.81 77.94 51.81
CA ALA A 327 56.03 79.19 52.54
C ALA A 327 55.22 80.36 51.96
N LEU A 328 55.04 80.42 50.63
CA LEU A 328 54.17 81.40 49.97
C LEU A 328 52.70 81.26 50.38
N ILE A 329 52.21 80.01 50.46
CA ILE A 329 50.84 79.72 50.92
C ILE A 329 50.64 80.13 52.39
N GLU A 330 51.63 79.87 53.26
CA GLU A 330 51.52 80.19 54.69
C GLU A 330 51.49 81.72 54.96
N LEU A 331 52.09 82.53 54.08
CA LEU A 331 52.01 84.00 54.11
C LEU A 331 50.83 84.57 53.31
N GLU A 332 49.98 83.71 52.72
CA GLU A 332 48.84 84.09 51.87
C GLU A 332 49.26 84.91 50.64
N LEU A 333 50.37 84.51 49.99
CA LEU A 333 50.96 85.18 48.83
C LEU A 333 50.93 84.30 47.59
N ASP A 334 50.86 84.94 46.42
CA ASP A 334 50.89 84.27 45.12
C ASP A 334 52.30 83.78 44.75
N ALA A 335 52.39 82.82 43.84
CA ALA A 335 53.65 82.25 43.33
C ALA A 335 54.63 83.30 42.77
N SER A 336 54.14 84.49 42.41
CA SER A 336 54.90 85.60 41.84
C SER A 336 55.17 86.77 42.79
N ALA A 337 54.89 86.61 44.10
CA ALA A 337 54.98 87.70 45.07
C ALA A 337 56.39 88.29 45.23
N SER A 338 56.48 89.61 45.25
CA SER A 338 57.74 90.35 45.38
C SER A 338 58.27 90.38 46.83
N PRO A 339 59.58 90.58 47.05
CA PRO A 339 60.16 90.69 48.40
C PRO A 339 59.55 91.79 49.27
N ARG A 340 59.01 92.86 48.66
CA ARG A 340 58.30 93.94 49.37
C ARG A 340 56.94 93.46 49.88
N GLU A 341 56.20 92.70 49.07
CA GLU A 341 54.91 92.12 49.43
C GLU A 341 55.07 91.06 50.53
N ILE A 342 56.15 90.26 50.49
CA ILE A 342 56.51 89.31 51.54
C ILE A 342 56.68 90.00 52.90
N LYS A 343 57.43 91.12 52.94
CA LYS A 343 57.63 91.92 54.16
C LYS A 343 56.34 92.56 54.66
N LEU A 344 55.50 93.08 53.76
CA LEU A 344 54.22 93.68 54.11
C LEU A 344 53.24 92.64 54.68
N ALA A 345 53.15 91.46 54.07
CA ALA A 345 52.32 90.36 54.54
C ALA A 345 52.77 89.83 55.90
N TYR A 346 54.08 89.66 56.10
CA TYR A 346 54.65 89.31 57.40
C TYR A 346 54.27 90.33 58.47
N ARG A 347 54.46 91.63 58.22
CA ARG A 347 54.10 92.69 59.18
C ARG A 347 52.60 92.67 59.52
N ARG A 348 51.74 92.50 58.52
CA ARG A 348 50.27 92.42 58.69
C ARG A 348 49.88 91.22 59.55
N LEU A 349 50.40 90.04 59.24
CA LEU A 349 50.06 88.79 59.93
C LEU A 349 50.69 88.72 61.33
N ALA A 350 51.92 89.21 61.48
CA ALA A 350 52.62 89.34 62.75
C ALA A 350 51.85 90.25 63.72
N GLN A 351 51.36 91.41 63.26
CA GLN A 351 50.53 92.31 64.08
C GLN A 351 49.16 91.74 64.43
N ARG A 352 48.61 90.86 63.59
CA ARG A 352 47.31 90.21 63.84
C ARG A 352 47.41 89.06 64.84
N HIS A 353 48.51 88.31 64.81
CA HIS A 353 48.73 87.12 65.63
C HIS A 353 49.77 87.34 66.73
N HIS A 354 50.16 88.59 67.03
CA HIS A 354 51.11 88.88 68.09
C HIS A 354 50.53 88.43 69.44
N PRO A 355 51.28 87.65 70.25
CA PRO A 355 50.78 87.14 71.53
C PRO A 355 50.41 88.26 72.51
N ASP A 356 51.09 89.41 72.40
CA ASP A 356 50.87 90.59 73.24
C ASP A 356 49.45 91.19 73.14
N ARG A 357 48.79 91.01 71.98
CA ARG A 357 47.41 91.49 71.79
C ARG A 357 46.36 90.64 72.49
N PHE A 358 46.74 89.45 72.97
CA PHE A 358 45.82 88.52 73.62
C PHE A 358 46.05 88.44 75.14
N HIS A 359 46.86 89.35 75.71
CA HIS A 359 47.01 89.48 77.17
C HIS A 359 45.67 89.86 77.82
N GLY A 360 45.19 89.02 78.75
CA GLY A 360 43.87 89.12 79.38
C GLY A 360 42.81 88.16 78.81
N GLN A 361 43.11 87.40 77.75
CA GLN A 361 42.25 86.30 77.26
C GLN A 361 42.73 84.93 77.79
N SER A 362 41.91 83.89 77.59
CA SER A 362 42.21 82.50 77.95
C SER A 362 43.58 82.03 77.45
N GLU A 363 44.32 81.30 78.28
CA GLU A 363 45.68 80.77 78.01
C GLU A 363 45.79 80.04 76.67
N TRP A 364 44.77 79.26 76.30
CA TRP A 364 44.65 78.60 74.99
C TRP A 364 44.75 79.53 73.77
N ARG A 365 44.25 80.77 73.88
CA ARG A 365 44.31 81.73 72.77
C ARG A 365 45.70 82.34 72.62
N ILE A 366 46.40 82.53 73.72
CA ILE A 366 47.78 83.03 73.73
C ILE A 366 48.71 81.99 73.10
N THR A 367 48.56 80.70 73.45
CA THR A 367 49.36 79.61 72.87
C THR A 367 49.08 79.43 71.38
N LEU A 368 47.82 79.50 70.96
CA LEU A 368 47.44 79.41 69.54
C LEU A 368 47.98 80.59 68.72
N ALA A 369 47.95 81.81 69.27
CA ALA A 369 48.54 82.99 68.63
C ALA A 369 50.07 82.85 68.49
N SER A 370 50.76 82.38 69.53
CA SER A 370 52.21 82.11 69.49
C SER A 370 52.60 81.07 68.45
N GLN A 371 51.86 79.95 68.36
CA GLN A 371 52.13 78.92 67.35
C GLN A 371 51.92 79.45 65.93
N ARG A 372 50.87 80.23 65.69
CA ARG A 372 50.62 80.80 64.37
C ARG A 372 51.67 81.85 64.01
N PHE A 373 52.07 82.70 64.96
CA PHE A 373 53.13 83.68 64.80
C PHE A 373 54.47 83.02 64.41
N GLN A 374 54.84 81.91 65.07
CA GLN A 374 56.07 81.19 64.74
C GLN A 374 56.05 80.60 63.33
N ARG A 375 54.91 80.08 62.86
CA ARG A 375 54.77 79.59 61.47
C ARG A 375 54.92 80.71 60.44
N ILE A 376 54.29 81.85 60.70
CA ILE A 376 54.41 83.06 59.86
C ILE A 376 55.87 83.52 59.79
N LYS A 377 56.60 83.52 60.93
CA LYS A 377 58.02 83.86 60.98
C LYS A 377 58.88 82.88 60.19
N ASN A 378 58.70 81.58 60.40
CA ASN A 378 59.49 80.55 59.70
C ASN A 378 59.27 80.59 58.18
N ALA A 379 58.03 80.86 57.72
CA ALA A 379 57.73 81.01 56.31
C ALA A 379 58.40 82.26 55.71
N TYR A 380 58.42 83.37 56.44
CA TYR A 380 59.14 84.59 56.04
C TYR A 380 60.65 84.35 55.93
N ASP A 381 61.26 83.70 56.91
CA ASP A 381 62.70 83.43 56.93
C ASP A 381 63.12 82.51 55.76
N LEU A 382 62.32 81.49 55.44
CA LEU A 382 62.55 80.60 54.29
C LEU A 382 62.44 81.32 52.95
N LEU A 383 61.47 82.22 52.79
CA LEU A 383 61.34 82.99 51.55
C LEU A 383 62.46 84.02 51.41
N MET A 384 62.90 84.67 52.48
CA MET A 384 64.03 85.61 52.43
C MET A 384 65.38 84.92 52.16
N GLN A 385 65.51 83.62 52.42
CA GLN A 385 66.70 82.85 52.04
C GLN A 385 66.69 82.40 50.57
N HIS A 386 65.51 82.38 49.93
CA HIS A 386 65.29 81.89 48.57
C HIS A 386 64.80 82.97 47.57
N ALA A 387 64.62 84.21 48.02
CA ALA A 387 64.24 85.40 47.24
C ALA A 387 65.42 86.35 47.10
#